data_AF-A0A3N9Y0A7-F1
#
_entry.id   AF-A0A3N9Y0A7-F1
#
_cell.length_a   1.000
_cell.length_b   1.000
_cell.length_c   1.000
_cell.angle_alpha   90.00
_cell.angle_beta   90.00
_cell.angle_gamma   90.00
#
_symmetry.space_group_name_H-M   'P 1'
#
loop_
_entity.id
_entity.type
_entity.pdbx_description
1 polymer ?
#
loop_
_entity_poly.entity_id
_entity_poly.type
_entity_poly.pdbx_seq_one_letter_code
_entity_poly.pdbx_strand_id
1 'polypeptide(L)' 'MTTIHHASRPDAEITDPYPAPSAIVAVAWPTGRPIHRYTAAEIADGVDLYTQAMKARAAGTGHQGSDDAPE' A
#
# COMPACT_ATOMS: atom_id res chain seq x y z
N MET A 1 3.34 -23.22 -39.73
CA MET A 1 2.05 -22.59 -39.35
C MET A 1 1.59 -23.29 -38.08
N THR A 2 1.68 -22.64 -36.92
CA THR A 2 1.39 -23.27 -35.62
C THR A 2 0.17 -22.59 -35.02
N THR A 3 -0.93 -23.33 -34.97
CA THR A 3 -2.24 -22.88 -34.50
C THR A 3 -2.22 -22.76 -32.98
N ILE A 4 -2.42 -21.55 -32.44
CA ILE A 4 -2.56 -21.32 -31.01
C ILE A 4 -3.99 -21.70 -30.62
N HIS A 5 -4.15 -22.80 -29.90
CA HIS A 5 -5.42 -23.18 -29.29
C HIS A 5 -5.74 -22.17 -28.17
N HIS A 6 -6.67 -21.26 -28.42
CA HIS A 6 -7.32 -20.47 -27.39
C HIS A 6 -8.12 -21.42 -26.49
N ALA A 7 -7.57 -21.79 -25.34
CA ALA A 7 -8.33 -22.45 -24.29
C ALA A 7 -9.34 -21.43 -23.73
N SER A 8 -10.63 -21.62 -24.05
CA SER A 8 -11.73 -20.87 -23.44
C SER A 8 -11.68 -21.04 -21.92
N ARG A 9 -11.52 -19.93 -21.20
CA ARG A 9 -11.63 -19.88 -19.75
C ARG A 9 -13.12 -19.92 -19.39
N PRO A 10 -13.60 -20.85 -18.56
CA PRO A 10 -14.97 -20.78 -18.07
C PRO A 10 -15.08 -19.55 -17.14
N ASP A 11 -16.07 -18.70 -17.43
CA ASP A 11 -16.55 -17.65 -16.53
C ASP A 11 -17.07 -18.35 -15.27
N ALA A 12 -16.25 -18.38 -14.23
CA ALA A 12 -16.67 -18.81 -12.92
C ALA A 12 -17.45 -17.63 -12.31
N GLU A 13 -18.77 -17.65 -12.44
CA GLU A 13 -19.68 -16.79 -11.70
C GLU A 13 -19.47 -17.02 -10.20
N ILE A 14 -18.64 -16.19 -9.59
CA ILE A 14 -18.46 -16.15 -8.14
C ILE A 14 -19.63 -15.36 -7.57
N THR A 15 -20.68 -16.09 -7.19
CA THR A 15 -21.75 -15.57 -6.34
C THR A 15 -21.28 -15.71 -4.90
N ASP A 16 -20.71 -14.66 -4.31
CA ASP A 16 -20.37 -14.63 -2.88
C ASP A 16 -21.08 -13.44 -2.19
N PRO A 17 -21.99 -13.69 -1.22
CA PRO A 17 -22.79 -12.64 -0.59
C PRO A 17 -22.00 -11.94 0.56
N TYR A 18 -21.18 -10.94 0.20
CA TYR A 18 -20.76 -9.71 0.95
C TYR A 18 -20.25 -9.80 2.42
N PRO A 19 -19.30 -8.94 2.91
CA PRO A 19 -18.49 -7.90 2.25
C PRO A 19 -16.98 -8.23 2.25
N ALA A 20 -16.26 -8.07 1.14
CA ALA A 20 -14.79 -8.15 1.17
C ALA A 20 -14.16 -6.73 1.13
N PRO A 21 -13.68 -6.16 2.26
CA PRO A 21 -13.03 -4.85 2.28
C PRO A 21 -11.53 -4.95 1.96
N SER A 22 -11.18 -5.48 0.77
CA SER A 22 -9.86 -5.31 0.14
C SER A 22 -9.77 -6.12 -1.15
N ALA A 23 -10.51 -5.70 -2.17
CA ALA A 23 -10.32 -6.25 -3.52
C ALA A 23 -8.92 -5.85 -4.03
N ILE A 24 -7.98 -6.79 -3.99
CA ILE A 24 -6.72 -6.66 -4.74
C ILE A 24 -7.10 -6.47 -6.21
N VAL A 25 -6.66 -5.36 -6.80
CA VAL A 25 -7.00 -5.02 -8.19
C VAL A 25 -5.91 -5.40 -9.17
N ALA A 26 -4.68 -5.52 -8.70
CA ALA A 26 -3.54 -5.85 -9.55
C ALA A 26 -2.37 -6.36 -8.71
N VAL A 27 -1.33 -6.83 -9.42
CA VAL A 27 -0.06 -7.25 -8.84
C VAL A 27 1.06 -6.47 -9.53
N ALA A 28 1.93 -5.82 -8.75
CA ALA A 28 3.01 -4.98 -9.26
C ALA A 28 4.20 -5.83 -9.74
N TRP A 29 4.52 -5.76 -11.03
CA TRP A 29 5.74 -6.35 -11.60
C TRP A 29 6.99 -5.48 -11.32
N PRO A 30 8.20 -6.07 -11.12
CA PRO A 30 8.52 -7.49 -10.94
C PRO A 30 8.31 -7.98 -9.51
N THR A 31 7.97 -7.08 -8.59
CA THR A 31 7.98 -7.34 -7.14
C THR A 31 6.94 -8.36 -6.67
N GLY A 32 5.92 -8.66 -7.48
CA GLY A 32 4.81 -9.53 -7.10
C GLY A 32 3.93 -8.97 -5.99
N ARG A 33 4.08 -7.68 -5.64
CA ARG A 33 3.36 -7.07 -4.52
C ARG A 33 1.90 -6.81 -4.88
N PRO A 34 0.94 -7.10 -4.00
CA PRO A 34 -0.47 -6.82 -4.25
C PRO A 34 -0.71 -5.30 -4.29
N ILE A 35 -1.57 -4.88 -5.23
CA ILE A 35 -2.07 -3.50 -5.34
C ILE A 35 -3.53 -3.52 -4.87
N HIS A 36 -3.80 -2.79 -3.81
CA HIS A 36 -5.13 -2.66 -3.22
C HIS A 36 -5.87 -1.44 -3.76
N ARG A 37 -7.20 -1.54 -3.77
CA ARG A 37 -8.07 -0.37 -3.92
C ARG A 37 -8.11 0.40 -2.61
N TYR A 38 -7.89 1.71 -2.70
CA TYR A 38 -8.08 2.65 -1.61
C TYR A 38 -9.09 3.71 -2.03
N THR A 39 -9.92 4.11 -1.08
CA THR A 39 -10.77 5.30 -1.16
C THR A 39 -9.93 6.56 -0.94
N ALA A 40 -10.46 7.71 -1.35
CA ALA A 40 -9.80 9.00 -1.10
C ALA A 40 -9.62 9.28 0.41
N ALA A 41 -10.56 8.85 1.25
CA ALA A 41 -10.47 9.01 2.71
C ALA A 41 -9.30 8.19 3.29
N GLU A 42 -9.18 6.92 2.90
CA GLU A 42 -8.08 6.06 3.37
C GLU A 42 -6.70 6.59 2.92
N ILE A 43 -6.62 7.20 1.73
CA ILE A 43 -5.39 7.85 1.28
C ILE A 43 -5.08 9.07 2.15
N ALA A 44 -6.07 9.91 2.47
CA ALA A 44 -5.90 11.08 3.31
C ALA A 44 -5.43 10.70 4.74
N ASP A 45 -6.07 9.71 5.36
CA ASP A 45 -5.70 9.18 6.67
C ASP A 45 -4.24 8.68 6.66
N GLY A 46 -3.82 8.00 5.59
CA GLY A 46 -2.44 7.55 5.42
C GLY A 46 -1.42 8.70 5.33
N VAL A 47 -1.77 9.80 4.66
CA VAL A 47 -0.92 11.00 4.55
C VAL A 47 -0.75 11.67 5.91
N ASP A 48 -1.81 11.75 6.72
CA ASP A 48 -1.77 12.33 8.05
C ASP A 48 -0.84 11.53 8.99
N LEU A 49 -0.97 10.19 8.99
CA LEU A 49 -0.09 9.30 9.75
C LEU A 49 1.39 9.47 9.34
N TYR A 50 1.67 9.50 8.04
CA TYR A 50 3.03 9.72 7.55
C TYR A 50 3.59 11.07 7.98
N THR A 51 2.76 12.12 7.90
CA THR A 51 3.14 13.48 8.31
C THR A 51 3.46 13.55 9.80
N GLN A 52 2.65 12.91 10.65
CA GLN A 52 2.92 12.81 12.08
C GLN A 52 4.24 12.09 12.36
N ALA A 53 4.49 10.96 11.69
CA ALA A 53 5.74 10.22 11.83
C ALA A 53 6.96 11.03 11.39
N MET A 54 6.86 11.77 10.27
CA MET A 54 7.93 12.67 9.80
C MET A 54 8.21 13.79 10.79
N LYS A 55 7.17 14.41 11.35
CA LYS A 55 7.30 15.46 12.38
C LYS A 55 7.96 14.91 13.64
N ALA A 56 7.58 13.71 14.10
CA ALA A 56 8.18 13.08 15.26
C ALA A 56 9.68 12.79 15.06
N ARG A 57 10.07 12.32 13.87
CA ARG A 57 11.49 12.11 13.53
C ARG A 57 12.29 13.41 13.53
N ALA A 58 11.74 14.47 12.93
CA ALA A 58 12.38 15.79 12.90
C ALA A 58 12.52 16.40 14.31
N ALA A 59 11.53 16.20 15.19
CA ALA A 59 11.61 16.62 16.58
C ALA A 59 12.70 15.87 17.36
N GLY A 60 12.85 14.55 17.10
CA GLY A 60 13.88 13.72 17.74
C GLY A 60 15.33 14.11 17.38
N THR A 61 15.56 14.65 16.18
CA THR A 61 16.90 15.09 15.75
C THR A 61 17.38 16.39 16.42
N GLY A 62 16.51 17.15 17.09
CA GLY A 62 16.86 18.41 17.75
C GLY A 62 17.35 18.27 19.20
N HIS A 63 17.19 17.12 19.84
CA HIS A 63 17.49 16.94 21.26
C HIS A 63 18.88 16.36 21.55
N GLN A 64 19.59 15.89 20.53
CA GLN A 64 20.85 15.14 20.70
C GLN A 64 22.12 16.00 20.51
N GLY A 65 21.98 17.32 20.31
CA GLY A 65 23.10 18.21 19.93
C GLY A 65 23.49 19.29 20.95
N SER A 66 22.96 19.27 22.18
CA SER A 66 23.10 20.41 23.10
C SER A 66 23.62 20.08 24.50
N ASP A 67 24.09 18.86 24.76
CA ASP A 67 24.41 18.41 26.13
C ASP A 67 25.79 17.72 26.25
N ASP A 68 26.81 18.27 25.55
CA ASP A 68 28.19 17.78 25.73
C ASP A 68 29.24 18.88 25.49
N ALA A 69 29.14 19.96 26.27
CA ALA A 69 30.22 20.95 26.42
C ALA A 69 30.43 21.22 27.93
N PRO A 70 31.49 20.70 28.56
CA PRO A 70 31.83 21.07 29.92
C PRO A 70 32.49 22.47 29.93
N GLU A 71 32.02 23.35 30.82
CA GLU A 71 32.74 24.57 31.24
C GLU A 71 33.86 24.26 32.24
#